data_AF-A0A968U7D3-F1
#
_entry.id   AF-A0A968U7D3-F1
#
_cell.length_a   1.000
_cell.length_b   1.000
_cell.length_c   1.000
_cell.angle_alpha   90.00
_cell.angle_beta   90.00
_cell.angle_gamma   90.00
#
_symmetry.space_group_name_H-M   'P 1'
#
loop_
_entity.id
_entity.type
_entity.pdbx_description
1 polymer ?
#
loop_
_entity_poly.entity_id
_entity_poly.type
_entity_poly.pdbx_seq_one_letter_code
_entity_poly.pdbx_strand_id
1 'polypeptide(L)'
;MKWIVNEQVLAYLERVDVMRVFADAIVFDKLPDERWTRSSSLSLMEIREISPEPEQNSHDVSNTITTASHFLLGRVTTKQLGSASTLLSEITQNVIHSRSIGYAFAQAYNANQGSRVHLGVIDIGAGIATTLSSKYPDVAKPSDYLRLSLESGITSSSSSNGLGLFQVRNIVQQGKGILVIRSGTALLQIHDERFYQWDDLVEIPGTQVYIAMWGSHEKGKWEYPLS
;
A
#
# COMPACT_ATOMS: atom_id res chain seq x y z
N MET A 1 -12.38 -12.95 -28.17
CA MET A 1 -11.95 -13.79 -27.02
C MET A 1 -12.89 -13.44 -25.87
N LYS A 2 -13.84 -14.32 -25.52
CA LYS A 2 -14.80 -14.06 -24.43
C LYS A 2 -14.11 -14.42 -23.11
N TRP A 3 -13.67 -13.42 -22.36
CA TRP A 3 -13.30 -13.66 -20.97
C TRP A 3 -14.58 -14.03 -20.23
N ILE A 4 -14.65 -15.22 -19.64
CA ILE A 4 -15.64 -15.49 -18.59
C ILE A 4 -15.18 -14.63 -17.42
N VAL A 5 -15.65 -13.39 -17.38
CA VAL A 5 -15.37 -12.54 -16.23
C VAL A 5 -16.31 -13.02 -15.14
N ASN A 6 -15.74 -13.69 -14.14
CA ASN A 6 -16.47 -14.15 -12.97
C ASN A 6 -17.23 -12.95 -12.37
N GLU A 7 -18.57 -13.02 -12.31
CA GLU A 7 -19.41 -11.92 -11.83
C GLU A 7 -19.05 -11.48 -10.42
N GLN A 8 -18.58 -12.41 -9.57
CA GLN A 8 -18.09 -12.09 -8.22
C GLN A 8 -16.80 -11.27 -8.25
N VAL A 9 -15.91 -11.54 -9.21
CA VAL A 9 -14.68 -10.77 -9.40
C VAL A 9 -15.02 -9.37 -9.91
N LEU A 10 -15.93 -9.26 -10.89
CA LEU A 10 -16.39 -7.94 -11.37
C LEU A 10 -17.05 -7.14 -10.25
N ALA A 11 -17.94 -7.76 -9.48
CA ALA A 11 -18.60 -7.12 -8.35
C ALA A 11 -17.59 -6.66 -7.29
N TYR A 12 -16.55 -7.44 -7.03
CA TYR A 12 -15.47 -7.04 -6.13
C TYR A 12 -14.66 -5.87 -6.69
N LEU A 13 -14.26 -5.91 -7.96
CA LEU A 13 -13.50 -4.81 -8.59
C LEU A 13 -14.30 -3.51 -8.60
N GLU A 14 -15.60 -3.57 -8.88
CA GLU A 14 -16.50 -2.42 -8.80
C GLU A 14 -16.64 -1.93 -7.35
N ARG A 15 -16.74 -2.84 -6.38
CA ARG A 15 -16.81 -2.50 -4.94
C ARG A 15 -15.53 -1.81 -4.43
N VAL A 16 -14.37 -2.09 -5.02
CA VAL A 16 -13.08 -1.47 -4.69
C VAL A 16 -12.88 -0.13 -5.42
N ASP A 17 -13.81 0.29 -6.28
CA ASP A 17 -13.75 1.47 -7.18
C ASP A 17 -12.73 1.34 -8.34
N VAL A 18 -12.33 0.12 -8.72
CA VAL A 18 -11.37 -0.09 -9.83
C VAL A 18 -11.89 0.48 -11.14
N MET A 19 -13.18 0.28 -11.44
CA MET A 19 -13.75 0.73 -12.73
C MET A 19 -13.94 2.24 -12.77
N ARG A 20 -14.18 2.88 -11.62
CA ARG A 20 -14.24 4.34 -11.51
C ARG A 20 -12.86 4.96 -11.69
N VAL A 21 -11.85 4.42 -11.01
CA VAL A 21 -10.51 4.99 -10.94
C VAL A 21 -9.70 4.73 -12.22
N PHE A 22 -9.86 3.53 -12.81
CA PHE A 22 -9.11 3.11 -13.99
C PHE A 22 -10.00 2.99 -15.23
N ALA A 23 -11.05 3.82 -15.32
CA ALA A 23 -12.01 3.81 -16.42
C ALA A 23 -11.32 3.94 -17.80
N ASP A 24 -10.25 4.74 -17.88
CA ASP A 24 -9.50 4.97 -19.12
C ASP A 24 -8.54 3.82 -19.49
N ALA A 25 -8.27 2.92 -18.54
CA ALA A 25 -7.31 1.83 -18.68
C ALA A 25 -7.98 0.45 -18.83
N ILE A 26 -9.27 0.32 -18.54
CA ILE A 26 -9.96 -0.96 -18.51
C ILE A 26 -11.23 -0.92 -19.38
N VAL A 27 -11.33 -1.89 -20.30
CA VAL A 27 -12.52 -2.08 -21.14
C VAL A 27 -13.28 -3.31 -20.64
N PHE A 28 -14.58 -3.15 -20.37
CA PHE A 28 -15.47 -4.24 -19.97
C PHE A 28 -16.63 -4.38 -20.96
N ASP A 29 -16.93 -5.61 -21.37
CA ASP A 29 -18.01 -5.89 -22.34
C ASP A 29 -19.41 -5.66 -21.74
N LYS A 30 -19.59 -5.86 -20.44
CA LYS A 30 -20.85 -5.63 -19.71
C LYS A 30 -20.59 -5.48 -18.21
N LEU A 31 -21.01 -4.36 -17.62
CA LEU A 31 -21.09 -4.22 -16.16
C LEU A 31 -22.29 -5.01 -15.64
N PRO A 32 -22.24 -5.60 -14.43
CA PRO A 32 -23.43 -6.22 -13.83
C PRO A 32 -24.59 -5.21 -13.83
N ASP A 33 -25.74 -5.59 -14.40
CA ASP A 33 -26.92 -4.71 -14.58
C ASP A 33 -27.52 -4.26 -13.23
N GLU A 34 -27.18 -4.97 -12.16
CA GLU A 34 -27.48 -4.55 -10.82
C GLU A 34 -26.33 -3.67 -10.35
N ARG A 35 -26.63 -2.38 -10.15
CA ARG A 35 -25.98 -1.58 -9.09
C ARG A 35 -26.21 -2.35 -7.80
N TRP A 36 -25.41 -3.39 -7.57
CA TRP A 36 -25.40 -4.16 -6.35
C TRP A 36 -25.39 -3.11 -5.27
N THR A 37 -26.45 -3.08 -4.48
CA THR A 37 -26.55 -2.23 -3.29
C THR A 37 -25.21 -2.40 -2.64
N ARG A 38 -24.41 -1.32 -2.61
CA ARG A 38 -23.07 -1.29 -2.00
C ARG A 38 -23.27 -1.80 -0.59
N SER A 39 -23.25 -3.10 -0.42
CA SER A 39 -23.57 -3.70 0.85
C SER A 39 -22.43 -3.22 1.71
N SER A 40 -22.79 -2.70 2.87
CA SER A 40 -21.92 -2.01 3.80
C SER A 40 -20.91 -2.96 4.41
N SER A 41 -20.21 -3.76 3.60
CA SER A 41 -19.13 -4.62 4.02
C SER A 41 -18.07 -3.70 4.62
N LEU A 42 -18.09 -3.60 5.94
CA LEU A 42 -17.17 -2.80 6.74
C LEU A 42 -15.73 -3.36 6.68
N SER A 43 -15.45 -4.29 5.77
CA SER A 43 -14.17 -4.97 5.59
C SER A 43 -13.32 -4.37 4.48
N LEU A 44 -13.76 -3.30 3.81
CA LEU A 44 -13.00 -2.67 2.74
C LEU A 44 -13.09 -1.14 2.80
N MET A 45 -11.95 -0.49 2.60
CA MET A 45 -11.82 0.90 2.18
C MET A 45 -11.54 0.92 0.67
N GLU A 46 -12.39 1.61 -0.08
CA GLU A 46 -12.27 1.78 -1.53
C GLU A 46 -10.98 2.52 -1.92
N ILE A 47 -10.60 2.44 -3.20
CA ILE A 47 -9.44 3.17 -3.71
C ILE A 47 -9.66 4.68 -3.54
N ARG A 48 -8.68 5.31 -2.90
CA ARG A 48 -8.56 6.74 -2.70
C ARG A 48 -7.43 7.26 -3.58
N GLU A 49 -7.73 8.23 -4.43
CA GLU A 49 -6.73 8.94 -5.20
C GLU A 49 -6.03 9.98 -4.33
N ILE A 50 -4.74 10.17 -4.56
CA ILE A 50 -3.88 11.10 -3.84
C ILE A 50 -3.18 11.94 -4.90
N SER A 51 -3.50 13.23 -4.94
CA SER A 51 -2.89 14.16 -5.88
C SER A 51 -1.38 14.33 -5.61
N PRO A 52 -0.53 14.50 -6.64
CA PRO A 52 0.86 14.92 -6.46
C PRO A 52 1.00 16.41 -6.12
N GLU A 53 -0.05 17.22 -6.32
CA GLU A 53 -0.02 18.67 -6.08
C GLU A 53 -0.02 19.00 -4.58
N PRO A 54 0.95 19.76 -4.03
CA PRO A 54 1.16 19.86 -2.58
C PRO A 54 -0.06 20.27 -1.75
N GLU A 55 -0.83 21.25 -2.23
CA GLU A 55 -2.03 21.75 -1.53
C GLU A 55 -3.13 20.68 -1.50
N GLN A 56 -3.41 20.06 -2.65
CA GLN A 56 -4.42 19.02 -2.78
C GLN A 56 -3.98 17.72 -2.09
N ASN A 57 -2.71 17.36 -2.18
CA ASN A 57 -2.14 16.19 -1.53
C ASN A 57 -2.39 16.22 -0.03
N SER A 58 -2.09 17.35 0.62
CA SER A 58 -2.30 17.50 2.07
C SER A 58 -3.76 17.23 2.47
N HIS A 59 -4.70 17.68 1.64
CA HIS A 59 -6.13 17.41 1.82
C HIS A 59 -6.48 15.94 1.57
N ASP A 60 -5.99 15.34 0.49
CA ASP A 60 -6.25 13.94 0.11
C ASP A 60 -5.68 12.97 1.14
N VAL A 61 -4.48 13.23 1.64
CA VAL A 61 -3.84 12.45 2.71
C VAL A 61 -4.65 12.53 4.00
N SER A 62 -5.04 13.73 4.42
CA SER A 62 -5.88 13.92 5.62
C SER A 62 -7.22 13.17 5.52
N ASN A 63 -7.89 13.26 4.36
CA ASN A 63 -9.13 12.54 4.09
C ASN A 63 -8.93 11.02 4.07
N THR A 64 -7.83 10.56 3.50
CA THR A 64 -7.48 9.13 3.43
C THR A 64 -7.20 8.57 4.81
N ILE A 65 -6.42 9.27 5.65
CA ILE A 65 -6.15 8.89 7.04
C ILE A 65 -7.45 8.86 7.85
N THR A 66 -8.32 9.86 7.67
CA THR A 66 -9.62 9.92 8.35
C THR A 66 -10.49 8.72 7.97
N THR A 67 -10.61 8.43 6.67
CA THR A 67 -11.37 7.29 6.15
C THR A 67 -10.81 5.97 6.66
N ALA A 68 -9.49 5.80 6.59
CA ALA A 68 -8.81 4.62 7.11
C ALA A 68 -9.01 4.48 8.62
N SER A 69 -9.03 5.58 9.38
CA SER A 69 -9.26 5.55 10.83
C SER A 69 -10.66 5.07 11.17
N HIS A 70 -11.68 5.56 10.46
CA HIS A 70 -13.06 5.08 10.60
C HIS A 70 -13.17 3.60 10.22
N PHE A 71 -12.49 3.20 9.15
CA PHE A 71 -12.41 1.81 8.72
C PHE A 71 -11.75 0.91 9.79
N LEU A 72 -10.66 1.36 10.41
CA LEU A 72 -9.91 0.60 11.41
C LEU A 72 -10.56 0.57 12.79
N LEU A 73 -11.48 1.49 13.09
CA LEU A 73 -12.12 1.61 14.39
C LEU A 73 -12.82 0.29 14.79
N GLY A 74 -12.47 -0.23 15.97
CA GLY A 74 -12.99 -1.51 16.48
C GLY A 74 -12.37 -2.77 15.86
N ARG A 75 -11.48 -2.65 14.86
CA ARG A 75 -10.77 -3.77 14.23
C ARG A 75 -9.35 -3.96 14.76
N VAL A 76 -8.77 -2.88 15.24
CA VAL A 76 -7.40 -2.81 15.76
C VAL A 76 -7.40 -2.11 17.12
N THR A 77 -6.33 -2.31 17.89
CA THR A 77 -6.10 -1.58 19.14
C THR A 77 -5.83 -0.09 18.88
N THR A 78 -6.02 0.78 19.88
CA THR A 78 -5.71 2.23 19.77
C THR A 78 -4.25 2.47 19.36
N LYS A 79 -3.31 1.66 19.85
CA LYS A 79 -1.90 1.72 19.46
C LYS A 79 -1.70 1.41 17.97
N GLN A 80 -2.37 0.37 17.48
CA GLN A 80 -2.32 -0.03 16.06
C GLN A 80 -3.02 1.00 15.17
N LEU A 81 -4.10 1.63 15.63
CA LEU A 81 -4.77 2.72 14.91
C LEU A 81 -3.81 3.89 14.70
N GLY A 82 -3.18 4.39 15.76
CA GLY A 82 -2.18 5.47 15.64
C GLY A 82 -1.00 5.08 14.74
N SER A 83 -0.54 3.82 14.85
CA SER A 83 0.50 3.26 13.98
C SER A 83 0.09 3.28 12.51
N ALA A 84 -1.14 2.86 12.18
CA ALA A 84 -1.66 2.86 10.82
C ALA A 84 -1.79 4.28 10.24
N SER A 85 -2.23 5.26 11.03
CA SER A 85 -2.29 6.66 10.60
C SER A 85 -0.90 7.22 10.29
N THR A 86 0.10 6.92 11.11
CA THR A 86 1.50 7.29 10.81
C THR A 86 2.00 6.58 9.55
N LEU A 87 1.77 5.27 9.41
CA LEU A 87 2.16 4.51 8.21
C LEU A 87 1.58 5.11 6.93
N LEU A 88 0.27 5.39 6.94
CA LEU A 88 -0.40 6.00 5.80
C LEU A 88 0.16 7.40 5.53
N SER A 89 0.34 8.25 6.56
CA SER A 89 0.94 9.58 6.37
C SER A 89 2.31 9.50 5.71
N GLU A 90 3.22 8.67 6.20
CA GLU A 90 4.58 8.57 5.66
C GLU A 90 4.58 8.02 4.23
N ILE A 91 3.78 6.99 3.94
CA ILE A 91 3.78 6.37 2.61
C ILE A 91 3.06 7.25 1.60
N THR A 92 1.97 7.90 1.99
CA THR A 92 1.24 8.80 1.09
C THR A 92 2.00 10.11 0.82
N GLN A 93 2.86 10.57 1.73
CA GLN A 93 3.80 11.67 1.44
C GLN A 93 4.81 11.31 0.34
N ASN A 94 5.18 10.03 0.18
CA ASN A 94 6.03 9.61 -0.94
C ASN A 94 5.36 9.84 -2.31
N VAL A 95 4.03 9.93 -2.38
CA VAL A 95 3.29 10.26 -3.61
C VAL A 95 3.68 11.66 -4.12
N ILE A 96 3.84 12.66 -3.24
CA ILE A 96 4.32 13.99 -3.64
C ILE A 96 5.68 13.86 -4.34
N HIS A 97 6.58 13.07 -3.76
CA HIS A 97 7.92 12.88 -4.30
C HIS A 97 7.93 12.13 -5.63
N SER A 98 6.95 11.26 -5.86
CA SER A 98 6.77 10.56 -7.13
C SER A 98 6.37 11.48 -8.29
N ARG A 99 5.83 12.68 -7.98
CA ARG A 99 5.21 13.62 -8.94
C ARG A 99 4.14 12.96 -9.83
N SER A 100 3.48 11.94 -9.29
CA SER A 100 2.47 11.15 -9.97
C SER A 100 1.27 10.92 -9.06
N ILE A 101 0.13 10.54 -9.63
CA ILE A 101 -1.05 10.19 -8.86
C ILE A 101 -0.75 8.96 -8.00
N GLY A 102 -1.14 9.03 -6.74
CA GLY A 102 -1.10 7.92 -5.80
C GLY A 102 -2.47 7.32 -5.57
N TYR A 103 -2.48 6.06 -5.13
CA TYR A 103 -3.68 5.31 -4.81
C TYR A 103 -3.51 4.62 -3.47
N ALA A 104 -4.48 4.77 -2.56
CA ALA A 104 -4.50 4.07 -1.28
C ALA A 104 -5.79 3.26 -1.12
N PHE A 105 -5.68 2.07 -0.54
CA PHE A 105 -6.82 1.18 -0.26
C PHE A 105 -6.52 0.32 0.96
N ALA A 106 -7.57 -0.22 1.59
CA ALA A 106 -7.42 -1.08 2.76
C ALA A 106 -8.45 -2.18 2.79
N GLN A 107 -8.08 -3.36 3.29
CA GLN A 107 -8.99 -4.48 3.44
C GLN A 107 -8.76 -5.22 4.74
N ALA A 108 -9.83 -5.62 5.41
CA ALA A 108 -9.82 -6.37 6.65
C ALA A 108 -10.33 -7.79 6.38
N TYR A 109 -9.60 -8.76 6.90
CA TYR A 109 -9.90 -10.17 6.85
C TYR A 109 -10.14 -10.65 8.26
N ASN A 110 -11.27 -11.30 8.49
CA ASN A 110 -11.56 -11.94 9.77
C ASN A 110 -11.37 -13.44 9.61
N ALA A 111 -10.53 -14.03 10.46
CA ALA A 111 -10.46 -15.46 10.69
C ALA A 111 -10.97 -15.76 12.10
N ASN A 112 -11.38 -17.00 12.35
CA ASN A 112 -12.01 -17.45 13.60
C ASN A 112 -11.28 -17.04 14.91
N GLN A 113 -10.00 -16.67 14.85
CA GLN A 113 -9.20 -16.25 16.02
C GLN A 113 -8.54 -14.87 15.89
N GLY A 114 -8.80 -14.11 14.82
CA GLY A 114 -8.06 -12.87 14.58
C GLY A 114 -8.58 -12.06 13.39
N SER A 115 -8.45 -10.75 13.47
CA SER A 115 -8.57 -9.87 12.31
C SER A 115 -7.18 -9.54 11.77
N ARG A 116 -7.07 -9.37 10.46
CA ARG A 116 -5.87 -8.93 9.77
C ARG A 116 -6.25 -7.81 8.83
N VAL A 117 -5.53 -6.69 8.90
CA VAL A 117 -5.75 -5.56 8.01
C VAL A 117 -4.59 -5.45 7.03
N HIS A 118 -4.94 -5.25 5.78
CA HIS A 118 -4.04 -5.02 4.66
C HIS A 118 -4.20 -3.57 4.24
N LEU A 119 -3.10 -2.85 4.14
CA LEU A 119 -3.03 -1.48 3.63
C LEU A 119 -2.17 -1.52 2.37
N GLY A 120 -2.66 -0.90 1.30
CA GLY A 120 -1.90 -0.73 0.05
C GLY A 120 -1.82 0.75 -0.28
N VAL A 121 -0.62 1.21 -0.63
CA VAL A 121 -0.40 2.52 -1.24
C VAL A 121 0.51 2.34 -2.45
N ILE A 122 0.13 2.95 -3.57
CA ILE A 122 0.81 2.81 -4.85
C ILE A 122 0.98 4.19 -5.47
N ASP A 123 2.13 4.46 -6.06
CA ASP A 123 2.35 5.55 -7.01
C ASP A 123 2.80 4.99 -8.37
N ILE A 124 2.68 5.78 -9.43
CA ILE A 124 3.10 5.42 -10.81
C ILE A 124 4.29 6.25 -11.29
N GLY A 125 5.11 6.75 -10.36
CA GLY A 125 6.23 7.65 -10.65
C GLY A 125 7.51 6.92 -11.06
N ALA A 126 8.64 7.57 -10.80
CA ALA A 126 9.96 7.08 -11.23
C ALA A 126 10.46 5.82 -10.47
N GLY A 127 9.90 5.54 -9.29
CA GLY A 127 10.32 4.43 -8.44
C GLY A 127 11.58 4.72 -7.60
N ILE A 128 11.85 3.85 -6.63
CA ILE A 128 12.88 4.07 -5.59
C ILE A 128 14.30 4.05 -6.17
N ALA A 129 14.64 3.05 -6.98
CA ALA A 129 15.99 2.91 -7.52
C ALA A 129 16.37 4.11 -8.40
N THR A 130 15.48 4.51 -9.32
CA THR A 130 15.66 5.71 -10.15
C THR A 130 15.89 6.95 -9.30
N THR A 131 15.08 7.12 -8.26
CA THR A 131 15.12 8.30 -7.39
C THR A 131 16.38 8.37 -6.52
N LEU A 132 16.92 7.22 -6.08
CA LEU A 132 18.09 7.15 -5.19
C LEU A 132 19.42 7.01 -5.94
N SER A 133 19.41 6.54 -7.18
CA SER A 133 20.62 6.21 -7.96
C SER A 133 21.61 7.36 -8.09
N SER A 134 21.13 8.60 -8.23
CA SER A 134 21.98 9.78 -8.35
C SER A 134 22.80 10.09 -7.10
N LYS A 135 22.27 9.76 -5.91
CA LYS A 135 22.91 10.01 -4.61
C LYS A 135 23.68 8.79 -4.10
N TYR A 136 23.28 7.60 -4.52
CA TYR A 136 23.89 6.33 -4.12
C TYR A 136 24.24 5.49 -5.37
N PRO A 137 25.21 5.93 -6.18
CA PRO A 137 25.54 5.29 -7.46
C PRO A 137 26.23 3.92 -7.31
N ASP A 138 26.80 3.64 -6.13
CA ASP A 138 27.54 2.39 -5.87
C ASP A 138 26.63 1.20 -5.52
N VAL A 139 25.31 1.41 -5.45
CA VAL A 139 24.35 0.33 -5.17
C VAL A 139 24.11 -0.48 -6.44
N ALA A 140 24.50 -1.75 -6.41
CA ALA A 140 24.54 -2.58 -7.60
C ALA A 140 23.17 -3.17 -8.01
N LYS A 141 22.31 -3.50 -7.05
CA LYS A 141 21.04 -4.21 -7.31
C LYS A 141 19.82 -3.32 -7.03
N PRO A 142 18.76 -3.42 -7.84
CA PRO A 142 17.52 -2.69 -7.59
C PRO A 142 16.92 -2.97 -6.20
N SER A 143 16.96 -4.22 -5.71
CA SER A 143 16.46 -4.57 -4.38
C SER A 143 17.29 -3.98 -3.24
N ASP A 144 18.57 -3.71 -3.47
CA ASP A 144 19.43 -3.05 -2.48
C ASP A 144 19.06 -1.58 -2.30
N TYR A 145 18.56 -0.90 -3.35
CA TYR A 145 17.96 0.43 -3.20
C TYR A 145 16.70 0.40 -2.34
N LEU A 146 15.88 -0.66 -2.45
CA LEU A 146 14.72 -0.82 -1.56
C LEU A 146 15.17 -0.98 -0.11
N ARG A 147 16.18 -1.82 0.14
CA ARG A 147 16.72 -2.01 1.49
C ARG A 147 17.31 -0.72 2.05
N LEU A 148 18.09 -0.01 1.24
CA LEU A 148 18.71 1.27 1.59
C LEU A 148 17.64 2.31 1.95
N SER A 149 16.51 2.36 1.22
CA SER A 149 15.41 3.29 1.51
C SER A 149 14.79 3.14 2.91
N LEU A 150 15.05 2.01 3.57
CA LEU A 150 14.58 1.71 4.93
C LEU A 150 15.58 2.07 6.02
N GLU A 151 16.71 2.69 5.69
CA GLU A 151 17.70 3.15 6.65
C GLU A 151 17.44 4.60 7.07
N SER A 152 17.80 4.92 8.32
CA SER A 152 17.61 6.26 8.88
C SER A 152 18.42 7.30 8.10
N GLY A 153 17.78 8.40 7.71
CA GLY A 153 18.43 9.48 6.97
C GLY A 153 18.58 9.23 5.46
N ILE A 154 18.12 8.09 4.95
CA ILE A 154 18.06 7.85 3.50
C ILE A 154 16.82 8.52 2.93
N THR A 155 17.05 9.57 2.16
CA THR A 155 16.02 10.33 1.46
C THR A 155 16.59 10.90 0.18
N SER A 156 15.72 11.04 -0.82
CA SER A 156 16.01 11.69 -2.09
C SER A 156 15.95 13.22 -2.00
N SER A 157 15.33 13.76 -0.95
CA SER A 157 15.21 15.20 -0.72
C SER A 157 16.10 15.65 0.44
N SER A 158 16.68 16.85 0.33
CA SER A 158 17.49 17.45 1.40
C SER A 158 16.64 18.12 2.49
N SER A 159 15.31 18.14 2.35
CA SER A 159 14.38 18.93 3.16
C SER A 159 13.35 18.11 3.95
N SER A 160 13.35 16.78 3.86
CA SER A 160 12.38 15.95 4.60
C SER A 160 12.81 15.75 6.06
N ASN A 161 12.06 16.34 6.99
CA ASN A 161 12.12 16.03 8.43
C ASN A 161 11.40 14.71 8.80
N GLY A 162 10.78 14.03 7.83
CA GLY A 162 10.06 12.78 8.01
C GLY A 162 11.01 11.59 8.08
N LEU A 163 10.80 10.69 9.04
CA LEU A 163 11.58 9.47 9.19
C LEU A 163 11.30 8.47 8.05
N GLY A 164 10.28 8.70 7.22
CA GLY A 164 10.06 8.03 5.94
C GLY A 164 9.86 6.52 6.07
N LEU A 165 10.32 5.77 5.07
CA LEU A 165 10.17 4.32 5.05
C LEU A 165 10.93 3.61 6.19
N PHE A 166 11.92 4.25 6.81
CA PHE A 166 12.55 3.74 8.03
C PHE A 166 11.56 3.68 9.20
N GLN A 167 10.76 4.73 9.42
CA GLN A 167 9.71 4.69 10.44
C GLN A 167 8.61 3.69 10.09
N VAL A 168 8.26 3.57 8.81
CA VAL A 168 7.32 2.55 8.33
C VAL A 168 7.80 1.16 8.71
N ARG A 169 9.06 0.82 8.41
CA ARG A 169 9.69 -0.44 8.81
C ARG A 169 9.59 -0.66 10.32
N ASN A 170 10.00 0.32 11.13
CA ASN A 170 10.04 0.17 12.59
C ASN A 170 8.65 -0.11 13.17
N ILE A 171 7.63 0.61 12.71
CA ILE A 171 6.25 0.42 13.15
C ILE A 171 5.76 -0.99 12.79
N VAL A 172 6.00 -1.43 11.55
CA VAL A 172 5.58 -2.76 11.09
C VAL A 172 6.28 -3.87 11.88
N GLN A 173 7.60 -3.75 12.11
CA GLN A 173 8.36 -4.74 12.87
C GLN A 173 7.91 -4.82 14.33
N GLN A 174 7.69 -3.68 15.00
CA GLN A 174 7.15 -3.64 16.36
C GLN A 174 5.76 -4.27 16.46
N GLY A 175 4.94 -4.11 15.41
CA GLY A 175 3.63 -4.74 15.29
C GLY A 175 3.67 -6.21 14.89
N LYS A 176 4.86 -6.79 14.68
CA LYS A 176 5.07 -8.13 14.09
C LYS A 176 4.30 -8.33 12.78
N GLY A 177 4.12 -7.24 12.03
CA GLY A 177 3.42 -7.22 10.76
C GLY A 177 4.32 -7.62 9.60
N ILE A 178 3.85 -7.34 8.39
CA ILE A 178 4.59 -7.56 7.15
C ILE A 178 4.61 -6.28 6.35
N LEU A 179 5.76 -5.97 5.78
CA LEU A 179 5.96 -4.89 4.83
C LEU A 179 6.44 -5.51 3.53
N VAL A 180 5.80 -5.18 2.42
CA VAL A 180 6.26 -5.51 1.07
C VAL A 180 6.38 -4.20 0.30
N ILE A 181 7.52 -4.01 -0.35
CA ILE A 181 7.79 -2.89 -1.24
C ILE A 181 8.17 -3.45 -2.59
N ARG A 182 7.51 -3.00 -3.66
CA ARG A 182 7.86 -3.33 -5.04
C ARG A 182 8.09 -2.04 -5.81
N SER A 183 9.18 -1.97 -6.56
CA SER A 183 9.48 -0.81 -7.42
C SER A 183 10.42 -1.23 -8.53
N GLY A 184 10.14 -0.83 -9.77
CA GLY A 184 10.86 -1.30 -10.94
C GLY A 184 10.85 -2.83 -11.04
N THR A 185 12.03 -3.43 -11.13
CA THR A 185 12.23 -4.89 -11.26
C THR A 185 12.52 -5.59 -9.92
N ALA A 186 12.36 -4.90 -8.78
CA ALA A 186 12.66 -5.46 -7.47
C ALA A 186 11.47 -5.52 -6.52
N LEU A 187 11.55 -6.48 -5.60
CA LEU A 187 10.66 -6.63 -4.46
C LEU A 187 11.47 -6.85 -3.19
N LEU A 188 11.07 -6.17 -2.12
CA LEU A 188 11.57 -6.37 -0.77
C LEU A 188 10.40 -6.72 0.15
N GLN A 189 10.52 -7.83 0.88
CA GLN A 189 9.59 -8.21 1.94
C GLN A 189 10.31 -8.24 3.28
N ILE A 190 9.61 -7.75 4.32
CA ILE A 190 10.05 -7.82 5.70
C ILE A 190 8.99 -8.57 6.50
N HIS A 191 9.42 -9.62 7.17
CA HIS A 191 8.58 -10.38 8.11
C HIS A 191 9.46 -11.02 9.17
N ASP A 192 9.04 -10.92 10.43
CA ASP A 192 9.76 -11.53 11.57
C ASP A 192 11.24 -11.10 11.62
N GLU A 193 11.48 -9.79 11.46
CA GLU A 193 12.79 -9.13 11.42
C GLU A 193 13.72 -9.54 10.27
N ARG A 194 13.27 -10.43 9.37
CA ARG A 194 14.04 -10.88 8.21
C ARG A 194 13.71 -10.08 6.97
N PHE A 195 14.72 -9.88 6.14
CA PHE A 195 14.61 -9.29 4.81
C PHE A 195 14.64 -10.39 3.75
N TYR A 196 13.72 -10.30 2.80
CA TYR A 196 13.68 -11.16 1.62
C TYR A 196 13.68 -10.25 0.41
N GLN A 197 14.67 -10.42 -0.46
CA GLN A 197 14.90 -9.58 -1.63
C GLN A 197 14.79 -10.41 -2.89
N TRP A 198 14.12 -9.87 -3.90
CA TRP A 198 14.05 -10.41 -5.25
C TRP A 198 14.38 -9.31 -6.24
N ASP A 199 15.18 -9.67 -7.25
CA ASP A 199 15.54 -8.85 -8.41
C ASP A 199 15.04 -9.55 -9.68
N ASP A 200 15.23 -8.90 -10.84
CA ASP A 200 14.90 -9.43 -12.17
C ASP A 200 13.41 -9.81 -12.34
N LEU A 201 12.52 -9.15 -11.60
CA LEU A 201 11.07 -9.28 -11.74
C LEU A 201 10.57 -8.45 -12.94
N VAL A 202 9.34 -8.73 -13.37
CA VAL A 202 8.61 -7.87 -14.30
C VAL A 202 8.58 -6.44 -13.77
N GLU A 203 9.04 -5.51 -14.60
CA GLU A 203 9.10 -4.09 -14.30
C GLU A 203 7.70 -3.53 -14.05
N ILE A 204 7.58 -2.74 -12.98
CA ILE A 204 6.38 -1.94 -12.70
C ILE A 204 6.74 -0.46 -12.62
N PRO A 205 5.85 0.45 -13.04
CA PRO A 205 6.02 1.87 -12.78
C PRO A 205 5.90 2.17 -11.28
N GLY A 206 6.59 3.21 -10.83
CA GLY A 206 6.47 3.76 -9.49
C GLY A 206 6.86 2.81 -8.35
N THR A 207 6.15 2.95 -7.25
CA THR A 207 6.36 2.18 -6.02
C THR A 207 5.03 1.65 -5.50
N GLN A 208 5.02 0.38 -5.12
CA GLN A 208 3.91 -0.26 -4.42
C GLN A 208 4.37 -0.60 -3.02
N VAL A 209 3.64 -0.13 -2.01
CA VAL A 209 3.87 -0.46 -0.61
C VAL A 209 2.64 -1.17 -0.07
N TYR A 210 2.85 -2.38 0.42
CA TYR A 210 1.83 -3.20 1.04
C TYR A 210 2.22 -3.49 2.49
N ILE A 211 1.27 -3.29 3.39
CA ILE A 211 1.43 -3.59 4.81
C ILE A 211 0.34 -4.55 5.25
N ALA A 212 0.74 -5.60 5.96
CA ALA A 212 -0.17 -6.42 6.72
C ALA A 212 0.05 -6.21 8.22
N MET A 213 -1.03 -5.91 8.93
CA MET A 213 -1.03 -5.74 10.38
C MET A 213 -2.07 -6.64 11.03
N TRP A 214 -1.76 -7.11 12.23
CA TRP A 214 -2.69 -7.87 13.06
C TRP A 214 -3.70 -6.91 13.71
N GLY A 215 -4.95 -7.35 13.86
CA GLY A 215 -5.97 -6.62 14.59
C GLY A 215 -6.03 -6.99 16.07
N SER A 216 -7.19 -6.78 16.68
CA SER A 216 -7.39 -6.85 18.15
C SER A 216 -7.39 -8.27 18.76
N HIS A 217 -7.32 -9.33 17.94
CA HIS A 217 -7.31 -10.73 18.39
C HIS A 217 -6.08 -11.48 17.83
N GLU A 218 -5.58 -12.46 18.62
CA GLU A 218 -4.29 -13.14 18.43
C GLU A 218 -4.07 -13.70 17.01
N LYS A 219 -2.79 -13.94 16.67
CA LYS A 219 -2.36 -14.49 15.38
C LYS A 219 -3.17 -15.74 15.01
N GLY A 220 -4.14 -15.60 14.10
CA GLY A 220 -4.65 -16.74 13.35
C GLY A 220 -3.49 -17.44 12.63
N LYS A 221 -3.60 -18.74 12.36
CA LYS A 221 -2.66 -19.41 11.45
C LYS A 221 -2.91 -18.89 10.04
N TRP A 222 -2.07 -17.96 9.58
CA TRP A 222 -2.11 -17.43 8.21
C TRP A 222 -0.97 -18.03 7.42
N GLU A 223 -1.29 -18.77 6.35
CA GLU A 223 -0.34 -19.17 5.33
C GLU A 223 -0.18 -18.02 4.33
N TYR A 224 1.06 -17.71 3.97
CA TYR A 224 1.36 -16.61 3.06
C TYR A 224 1.61 -17.17 1.66
N PRO A 225 1.27 -16.41 0.59
CA PRO A 225 1.53 -16.86 -0.78
C PRO A 225 3.02 -17.09 -1.10
N LEU A 226 3.93 -16.70 -0.21
CA LEU A 226 5.39 -16.79 -0.36
C LEU A 226 6.10 -17.40 0.86
N SER A 227 5.37 -18.08 1.76
CA SER A 227 5.97 -18.88 2.85
C SER A 227 6.25 -20.30 2.43
#